data_AF-A0A2S5DVE7-F1
#
_entry.id   AF-A0A2S5DVE7-F1
#
_cell.length_a   1.000
_cell.length_b   1.000
_cell.length_c   1.000
_cell.angle_alpha   90.00
_cell.angle_beta   90.00
_cell.angle_gamma   90.00
#
_symmetry.space_group_name_H-M   'P 1'
#
loop_
_entity.id
_entity.type
_entity.pdbx_description
1 polymer ?
#
loop_
_entity_poly.entity_id
_entity_poly.type
_entity_poly.pdbx_seq_one_letter_code
_entity_poly.pdbx_strand_id
1 'polypeptide(L)'
;MKKCPYCYEAIQDEAIRCRHCGADFAAALASARAAEAAQKAEARDKRDAKVIGWIVGLIGAAIFCVVAFFAVGLLGLKYGVVGLVFALAFPWIGMRAFAFGAAVRHDMKPDMIIASSMTDLYAQEMKLEVGPPLFMAAVAFVGTACLLAAILYGIHRIDGGSVHHADAESAVATITGAATGHGASIASPVATASSTGEGADAANAATRVQSTVETADNQRAGASTPVSADTGGANAASGVETAGNSLSATAVIQASFDCGKAVSKIEKLICSTPETADADRRLNAAYSAARAKTNDPVGLKDDQRQWLKKRSACDDAACLLNVTQVRIQRLSAM
;
A
#
# COMPACT_ATOMS: atom_id res chain seq x y z
N MET A 1 -34.02 -27.62 19.18
CA MET A 1 -34.61 -27.72 17.83
C MET A 1 -34.73 -26.32 17.25
N LYS A 2 -34.25 -26.13 16.03
CA LYS A 2 -34.27 -24.87 15.28
C LYS A 2 -35.27 -24.97 14.12
N LYS A 3 -35.72 -23.84 13.56
CA LYS A 3 -36.50 -23.86 12.31
C LYS A 3 -35.57 -23.89 11.10
N CYS A 4 -35.96 -24.61 10.05
CA CYS A 4 -35.30 -24.56 8.77
C CYS A 4 -35.48 -23.17 8.14
N PRO A 5 -34.43 -22.45 7.72
CA PRO A 5 -34.57 -21.11 7.15
C PRO A 5 -35.20 -21.08 5.74
N TYR A 6 -35.46 -22.25 5.12
CA TYR A 6 -36.04 -22.37 3.78
C TYR A 6 -37.49 -22.85 3.80
N CYS A 7 -37.82 -23.88 4.60
CA CYS A 7 -39.18 -24.43 4.70
C CYS A 7 -39.86 -24.20 6.05
N TYR A 8 -39.21 -23.51 7.00
CA TYR A 8 -39.72 -23.12 8.32
C TYR A 8 -40.14 -24.26 9.28
N GLU A 9 -40.03 -25.51 8.84
CA GLU A 9 -40.24 -26.70 9.66
C GLU A 9 -39.20 -26.87 10.78
N ALA A 10 -39.60 -27.55 11.85
CA ALA A 10 -38.73 -27.86 12.98
C ALA A 10 -37.68 -28.93 12.61
N ILE A 11 -36.41 -28.68 12.93
CA ILE A 11 -35.28 -29.57 12.68
C ILE A 11 -34.37 -29.66 13.93
N GLN A 12 -33.64 -30.77 14.04
CA GLN A 12 -32.66 -30.96 15.11
C GLN A 12 -31.49 -29.96 15.02
N ASP A 13 -30.86 -29.67 16.14
CA ASP A 13 -29.86 -28.62 16.20
C ASP A 13 -28.54 -29.04 15.52
N GLU A 14 -28.17 -30.32 15.56
CA GLU A 14 -27.05 -30.89 14.79
C GLU A 14 -27.38 -31.17 13.31
N ALA A 15 -28.63 -30.96 12.85
CA ALA A 15 -29.00 -31.32 11.48
C ALA A 15 -28.24 -30.48 10.44
N ILE A 16 -27.46 -31.19 9.61
CA ILE A 16 -26.74 -30.64 8.44
C ILE A 16 -27.71 -30.40 7.28
N ARG A 17 -28.72 -31.26 7.10
CA ARG A 17 -29.68 -31.23 5.99
C ARG A 17 -31.11 -31.31 6.51
N CYS A 18 -32.06 -30.57 5.95
CA CYS A 18 -33.47 -30.72 6.32
C CYS A 18 -34.10 -31.92 5.62
N ARG A 19 -34.83 -32.72 6.39
CA ARG A 19 -35.61 -33.87 5.89
C ARG A 19 -36.78 -33.47 4.99
N HIS A 20 -37.37 -32.29 5.20
CA HIS A 20 -38.57 -31.84 4.47
C HIS A 20 -38.27 -31.18 3.12
N CYS A 21 -37.18 -30.42 2.99
CA CYS A 21 -36.84 -29.69 1.76
C CYS A 21 -35.48 -30.06 1.15
N GLY A 22 -34.69 -30.93 1.77
CA GLY A 22 -33.39 -31.39 1.24
C GLY A 22 -32.26 -30.34 1.22
N ALA A 23 -32.51 -29.11 1.67
CA ALA A 23 -31.50 -28.05 1.72
C ALA A 23 -30.39 -28.38 2.74
N ASP A 24 -29.15 -28.07 2.37
CA ASP A 24 -27.96 -28.21 3.22
C ASP A 24 -27.66 -26.88 3.92
N PHE A 25 -27.52 -26.92 5.24
CA PHE A 25 -27.30 -25.74 6.08
C PHE A 25 -25.86 -25.54 6.47
N ALA A 26 -24.95 -26.51 6.26
CA ALA A 26 -23.55 -26.32 6.66
C ALA A 26 -22.92 -25.15 5.91
N ALA A 27 -23.17 -25.03 4.60
CA ALA A 27 -22.73 -23.90 3.79
C ALA A 27 -23.37 -22.56 4.23
N ALA A 28 -24.69 -22.55 4.49
CA ALA A 28 -25.42 -21.34 4.91
C ALA A 28 -25.05 -20.86 6.33
N LEU A 29 -24.77 -21.78 7.26
CA LEU A 29 -24.30 -21.46 8.61
C LEU A 29 -22.81 -21.10 8.63
N ALA A 30 -22.02 -21.61 7.67
CA ALA A 30 -20.65 -21.15 7.46
C ALA A 30 -20.62 -19.71 6.90
N SER A 31 -21.43 -19.39 5.90
CA SER A 31 -21.51 -18.03 5.35
C SER A 31 -22.07 -17.02 6.37
N ALA A 32 -23.08 -17.40 7.16
CA ALA A 32 -23.58 -16.56 8.25
C ALA A 32 -22.52 -16.26 9.31
N ARG A 33 -21.73 -17.27 9.74
CA ARG A 33 -20.61 -17.07 10.68
C ARG A 33 -19.48 -16.25 10.07
N ALA A 34 -19.20 -16.41 8.77
CA ALA A 34 -18.22 -15.60 8.06
C ALA A 34 -18.65 -14.12 7.99
N ALA A 35 -19.93 -13.85 7.75
CA ALA A 35 -20.50 -12.50 7.79
C ALA A 35 -20.42 -11.88 9.19
N GLU A 36 -20.75 -12.64 10.24
CA GLU A 36 -20.63 -12.17 11.64
C GLU A 36 -19.16 -11.90 12.02
N ALA A 37 -18.22 -12.74 11.56
CA ALA A 37 -16.79 -12.54 11.75
C ALA A 37 -16.29 -11.27 11.04
N ALA A 38 -16.75 -11.01 9.80
CA ALA A 38 -16.42 -9.80 9.06
C ALA A 38 -16.93 -8.53 9.77
N GLN A 39 -18.19 -8.53 10.26
CA GLN A 39 -18.74 -7.42 11.03
C GLN A 39 -17.93 -7.15 12.32
N LYS A 40 -17.51 -8.20 13.02
CA LYS A 40 -16.64 -8.07 14.21
C LYS A 40 -15.25 -7.55 13.87
N ALA A 41 -14.70 -7.91 12.72
CA ALA A 41 -13.43 -7.39 12.22
C ALA A 41 -13.52 -5.89 11.89
N GLU A 42 -14.58 -5.46 11.19
CA GLU A 42 -14.86 -4.04 10.89
C GLU A 42 -15.04 -3.21 12.17
N ALA A 43 -15.81 -3.72 13.14
CA ALA A 43 -15.98 -3.07 14.43
C ALA A 43 -14.67 -2.99 15.25
N ARG A 44 -13.73 -3.92 15.03
CA ARG A 44 -12.40 -3.88 15.61
C ARG A 44 -11.52 -2.82 14.93
N ASP A 45 -11.42 -2.82 13.59
CA ASP A 45 -10.67 -1.81 12.83
C ASP A 45 -11.11 -0.39 13.18
N LYS A 46 -12.41 -0.13 13.30
CA LYS A 46 -12.94 1.18 13.74
C LYS A 46 -12.49 1.59 15.15
N ARG A 47 -12.33 0.65 16.09
CA ARG A 47 -11.78 0.93 17.43
C ARG A 47 -10.28 1.16 17.37
N ASP A 48 -9.55 0.30 16.67
CA ASP A 48 -8.10 0.36 16.57
C ASP A 48 -7.67 1.66 15.85
N ALA A 49 -8.36 2.07 14.78
CA ALA A 49 -8.17 3.36 14.11
C ALA A 49 -8.44 4.57 15.02
N LYS A 50 -9.44 4.49 15.92
CA LYS A 50 -9.72 5.55 16.91
C LYS A 50 -8.61 5.63 17.96
N VAL A 51 -8.11 4.49 18.45
CA VAL A 51 -6.99 4.44 19.41
C VAL A 51 -5.70 4.98 18.79
N ILE A 52 -5.34 4.52 17.59
CA ILE A 52 -4.14 4.99 16.89
C ILE A 52 -4.26 6.49 16.55
N GLY A 53 -5.43 6.97 16.15
CA GLY A 53 -5.68 8.40 15.92
C GLY A 53 -5.44 9.27 17.16
N TRP A 54 -5.80 8.79 18.36
CA TRP A 54 -5.45 9.46 19.62
C TRP A 54 -3.95 9.44 19.90
N ILE A 55 -3.26 8.31 19.68
CA ILE A 55 -1.80 8.21 19.88
C ILE A 55 -1.06 9.19 18.96
N VAL A 56 -1.39 9.23 17.66
CA VAL A 56 -0.80 10.16 16.69
C VAL A 56 -1.11 11.62 17.06
N GLY A 57 -2.33 11.90 17.53
CA GLY A 57 -2.71 13.21 18.04
C GLY A 57 -1.90 13.66 19.27
N LEU A 58 -1.66 12.75 20.22
CA LEU A 58 -0.83 13.04 21.41
C LEU A 58 0.65 13.23 21.07
N ILE A 59 1.20 12.46 20.14
CA ILE A 59 2.59 12.63 19.66
C ILE A 59 2.76 14.02 19.03
N GLY A 60 1.86 14.43 18.14
CA GLY A 60 1.92 15.76 17.53
C GLY A 60 1.72 16.88 18.56
N ALA A 61 0.82 16.70 19.53
CA ALA A 61 0.64 17.65 20.62
C ALA A 61 1.91 17.82 21.48
N ALA A 62 2.63 16.74 21.77
CA ALA A 62 3.91 16.80 22.47
C ALA A 62 4.95 17.60 21.66
N ILE A 63 5.00 17.44 20.33
CA ILE A 63 5.88 18.25 19.46
C ILE A 63 5.49 19.73 19.53
N PHE A 64 4.19 20.06 19.46
CA PHE A 64 3.73 21.45 19.61
C PHE A 64 4.01 22.03 21.01
N CYS A 65 3.92 21.24 22.08
CA CYS A 65 4.34 21.66 23.43
C CYS A 65 5.83 21.98 23.50
N VAL A 66 6.69 21.17 22.86
CA VAL A 66 8.14 21.45 22.79
C VAL A 66 8.41 22.73 22.00
N VAL A 67 7.76 22.93 20.86
CA VAL A 67 7.85 24.18 20.07
C VAL A 67 7.38 25.39 20.88
N ALA A 68 6.27 25.25 21.62
CA ALA A 68 5.76 26.31 22.49
C ALA A 68 6.73 26.65 23.62
N PHE A 69 7.38 25.65 24.25
CA PHE A 69 8.38 25.85 25.28
C PHE A 69 9.60 26.63 24.78
N PHE A 70 10.16 26.26 23.60
CA PHE A 70 11.23 27.03 22.98
C PHE A 70 10.77 28.43 22.56
N ALA A 71 9.53 28.59 22.10
CA ALA A 71 8.97 29.91 21.77
C ALA A 71 8.82 30.83 23.00
N VAL A 72 8.48 30.30 24.18
CA VAL A 72 8.52 31.07 25.44
C VAL A 72 9.93 31.59 25.72
N GLY A 73 10.94 30.71 25.63
CA GLY A 73 12.33 31.06 25.96
C GLY A 73 12.99 32.04 25.00
N LEU A 74 12.62 32.01 23.70
CA LEU A 74 13.27 32.81 22.66
C LEU A 74 12.48 34.06 22.23
N LEU A 75 11.14 34.00 22.22
CA LEU A 75 10.28 35.11 21.75
C LEU A 75 9.37 35.66 22.86
N GLY A 76 9.30 35.01 24.01
CA GLY A 76 8.53 35.45 25.17
C GLY A 76 7.12 34.88 25.25
N LEU A 77 6.47 35.14 26.39
CA LEU A 77 5.24 34.48 26.83
C LEU A 77 4.10 34.50 25.78
N LYS A 78 3.93 35.61 25.06
CA LYS A 78 2.85 35.78 24.05
C LYS A 78 2.92 34.72 22.94
N TYR A 79 4.12 34.32 22.49
CA TYR A 79 4.33 33.30 21.46
C TYR A 79 4.11 31.88 22.03
N GLY A 80 4.48 31.67 23.29
CA GLY A 80 4.22 30.44 24.03
C GLY A 80 2.73 30.12 24.20
N VAL A 81 1.90 31.13 24.54
CA VAL A 81 0.44 30.93 24.68
C VAL A 81 -0.18 30.50 23.36
N VAL A 82 0.23 31.10 22.23
CA VAL A 82 -0.24 30.69 20.89
C VAL A 82 0.17 29.25 20.59
N GLY A 83 1.43 28.87 20.85
CA GLY A 83 1.90 27.49 20.69
C GLY A 83 1.11 26.48 21.54
N LEU A 84 0.77 26.84 22.78
CA LEU A 84 -0.01 26.00 23.69
C LEU A 84 -1.44 25.75 23.17
N VAL A 85 -2.12 26.78 22.62
CA VAL A 85 -3.45 26.62 22.01
C VAL A 85 -3.41 25.62 20.85
N PHE A 86 -2.37 25.69 20.02
CA PHE A 86 -2.16 24.73 18.93
C PHE A 86 -1.88 23.31 19.46
N ALA A 87 -1.08 23.18 20.52
CA ALA A 87 -0.82 21.89 21.16
C ALA A 87 -2.08 21.24 21.75
N LEU A 88 -2.99 22.03 22.34
CA LEU A 88 -4.27 21.54 22.87
C LEU A 88 -5.30 21.21 21.77
N ALA A 89 -5.26 21.91 20.64
CA ALA A 89 -6.12 21.63 19.49
C ALA A 89 -5.68 20.41 18.68
N PHE A 90 -4.36 20.12 18.62
CA PHE A 90 -3.82 19.10 17.73
C PHE A 90 -4.33 17.65 17.98
N PRO A 91 -4.57 17.17 19.22
CA PRO A 91 -5.13 15.83 19.45
C PRO A 91 -6.46 15.59 18.72
N TRP A 92 -7.31 16.61 18.65
CA TRP A 92 -8.60 16.54 17.96
C TRP A 92 -8.44 16.55 16.44
N ILE A 93 -7.55 17.40 15.94
CA ILE A 93 -7.22 17.52 14.51
C ILE A 93 -6.57 16.23 13.99
N GLY A 94 -5.55 15.73 14.69
CA GLY A 94 -4.84 14.50 14.38
C GLY A 94 -5.75 13.26 14.42
N MET A 95 -6.61 13.14 15.43
CA MET A 95 -7.62 12.07 15.49
C MET A 95 -8.53 12.09 14.26
N ARG A 96 -9.04 13.27 13.85
CA ARG A 96 -9.93 13.37 12.68
C ARG A 96 -9.21 13.16 11.35
N ALA A 97 -7.99 13.66 11.20
CA ALA A 97 -7.17 13.44 10.00
C ALA A 97 -6.83 11.94 9.81
N PHE A 98 -6.45 11.26 10.90
CA PHE A 98 -6.18 9.82 10.89
C PHE A 98 -7.45 9.01 10.59
N ALA A 99 -8.59 9.35 11.22
CA ALA A 99 -9.87 8.69 10.96
C ALA A 99 -10.36 8.91 9.51
N PHE A 100 -10.18 10.10 8.94
CA PHE A 100 -10.50 10.38 7.54
C PHE A 100 -9.63 9.57 6.58
N GLY A 101 -8.31 9.56 6.79
CA GLY A 101 -7.40 8.72 6.00
C GLY A 101 -7.66 7.22 6.18
N ALA A 102 -8.20 6.79 7.33
CA ALA A 102 -8.65 5.41 7.54
C ALA A 102 -9.95 5.08 6.77
N ALA A 103 -10.88 6.02 6.64
CA ALA A 103 -12.07 5.86 5.79
C ALA A 103 -11.67 5.74 4.32
N VAL A 104 -10.81 6.64 3.82
CA VAL A 104 -10.31 6.64 2.43
C VAL A 104 -9.62 5.32 2.04
N ARG A 105 -9.03 4.58 3.00
CA ARG A 105 -8.49 3.24 2.73
C ARG A 105 -9.54 2.21 2.38
N HIS A 106 -10.70 2.23 3.03
CA HIS A 106 -11.76 1.25 2.79
C HIS A 106 -12.29 1.37 1.36
N ASP A 107 -12.36 2.59 0.81
CA ASP A 107 -12.75 2.85 -0.58
C ASP A 107 -11.66 2.47 -1.61
N MET A 108 -10.42 2.26 -1.18
CA MET A 108 -9.26 1.98 -2.06
C MET A 108 -8.69 0.56 -1.93
N LYS A 109 -9.24 -0.32 -1.08
CA LYS A 109 -8.71 -1.68 -0.91
C LYS A 109 -9.09 -2.55 -2.12
N PRO A 110 -8.13 -3.04 -2.93
CA PRO A 110 -8.45 -3.86 -4.09
C PRO A 110 -8.91 -5.26 -3.66
N ASP A 111 -9.94 -5.80 -4.32
CA ASP A 111 -10.64 -7.05 -3.92
C ASP A 111 -9.76 -8.32 -3.97
N MET A 112 -8.50 -8.21 -4.44
CA MET A 112 -7.52 -9.31 -4.40
C MET A 112 -6.06 -8.81 -4.29
N ILE A 113 -5.43 -9.02 -3.13
CA ILE A 113 -3.99 -8.80 -2.92
C ILE A 113 -3.23 -10.10 -3.19
N ILE A 114 -2.53 -10.19 -4.33
CA ILE A 114 -1.61 -11.30 -4.62
C ILE A 114 -0.24 -11.00 -3.98
N ALA A 115 0.06 -11.68 -2.87
CA ALA A 115 1.35 -11.64 -2.16
C ALA A 115 2.10 -12.99 -2.27
N SER A 116 3.43 -12.96 -2.12
CA SER A 116 4.31 -14.14 -2.32
C SER A 116 4.88 -14.77 -1.04
N SER A 117 4.76 -14.11 0.11
CA SER A 117 5.11 -14.65 1.43
C SER A 117 4.31 -13.94 2.53
N MET A 118 4.28 -14.49 3.75
CA MET A 118 3.74 -13.79 4.93
C MET A 118 4.35 -12.38 5.09
N THR A 119 5.67 -12.26 4.95
CA THR A 119 6.39 -10.98 5.12
C THR A 119 6.09 -9.96 4.02
N ASP A 120 5.91 -10.41 2.78
CA ASP A 120 5.51 -9.57 1.65
C ASP A 120 4.03 -9.15 1.75
N LEU A 121 3.16 -10.04 2.24
CA LEU A 121 1.78 -9.73 2.60
C LEU A 121 1.74 -8.65 3.70
N TYR A 122 2.44 -8.85 4.83
CA TYR A 122 2.54 -7.85 5.90
C TYR A 122 3.15 -6.53 5.43
N ALA A 123 4.14 -6.54 4.54
CA ALA A 123 4.76 -5.31 4.03
C ALA A 123 3.82 -4.52 3.09
N GLN A 124 3.05 -5.22 2.24
CA GLN A 124 2.05 -4.57 1.38
C GLN A 124 0.82 -4.13 2.17
N GLU A 125 0.33 -4.95 3.09
CA GLU A 125 -0.80 -4.58 3.96
C GLU A 125 -0.41 -3.42 4.88
N MET A 126 0.73 -3.43 5.56
CA MET A 126 1.17 -2.26 6.34
C MET A 126 1.29 -0.99 5.49
N LYS A 127 1.81 -1.06 4.26
CA LYS A 127 1.87 0.13 3.38
C LYS A 127 0.48 0.64 2.98
N LEU A 128 -0.47 -0.25 2.70
CA LEU A 128 -1.82 0.13 2.29
C LEU A 128 -2.71 0.52 3.48
N GLU A 129 -2.48 -0.08 4.65
CA GLU A 129 -3.27 0.09 5.87
C GLU A 129 -2.77 1.22 6.77
N VAL A 130 -1.47 1.48 6.79
CA VAL A 130 -0.87 2.53 7.63
C VAL A 130 -0.54 3.78 6.80
N GLY A 131 -0.30 3.63 5.49
CA GLY A 131 0.12 4.71 4.59
C GLY A 131 -0.86 5.90 4.51
N PRO A 132 -2.07 5.75 3.94
CA PRO A 132 -3.02 6.85 3.80
C PRO A 132 -3.42 7.56 5.11
N PRO A 133 -3.68 6.89 6.25
CA PRO A 133 -4.01 7.59 7.51
C PRO A 133 -2.81 8.32 8.12
N LEU A 134 -1.57 7.79 8.00
CA LEU A 134 -0.37 8.55 8.39
C LEU A 134 -0.11 9.73 7.46
N PHE A 135 -0.31 9.58 6.15
CA PHE A 135 -0.15 10.67 5.18
C PHE A 135 -1.11 11.83 5.49
N MET A 136 -2.39 11.53 5.72
CA MET A 136 -3.37 12.55 6.12
C MET A 136 -3.02 13.21 7.46
N ALA A 137 -2.56 12.45 8.46
CA ALA A 137 -2.10 13.01 9.72
C ALA A 137 -0.84 13.88 9.57
N ALA A 138 0.10 13.50 8.70
CA ALA A 138 1.30 14.30 8.38
C ALA A 138 0.96 15.60 7.65
N VAL A 139 0.05 15.56 6.67
CA VAL A 139 -0.46 16.77 5.99
C VAL A 139 -1.17 17.70 6.98
N ALA A 140 -1.98 17.15 7.90
CA ALA A 140 -2.61 17.93 8.95
C ALA A 140 -1.58 18.55 9.93
N PHE A 141 -0.53 17.81 10.30
CA PHE A 141 0.57 18.33 11.12
C PHE A 141 1.32 19.47 10.42
N VAL A 142 1.74 19.28 9.17
CA VAL A 142 2.47 20.31 8.39
C VAL A 142 1.60 21.54 8.18
N GLY A 143 0.33 21.39 7.77
CA GLY A 143 -0.59 22.52 7.60
C GLY A 143 -0.82 23.29 8.91
N THR A 144 -0.95 22.58 10.03
CA THR A 144 -1.09 23.21 11.36
C THR A 144 0.19 23.93 11.79
N ALA A 145 1.37 23.36 11.51
CA ALA A 145 2.66 23.98 11.80
C ALA A 145 2.92 25.23 10.92
N CYS A 146 2.57 25.18 9.63
CA CYS A 146 2.63 26.34 8.74
C CYS A 146 1.67 27.46 9.20
N LEU A 147 0.46 27.12 9.64
CA LEU A 147 -0.49 28.09 10.19
C LEU A 147 0.04 28.74 11.48
N LEU A 148 0.59 27.95 12.40
CA LEU A 148 1.26 28.46 13.60
C LEU A 148 2.41 29.40 13.23
N ALA A 149 3.30 28.99 12.33
CA ALA A 149 4.43 29.82 11.89
C ALA A 149 3.98 31.15 11.25
N ALA A 150 2.92 31.14 10.44
CA ALA A 150 2.36 32.35 9.84
C ALA A 150 1.78 33.31 10.90
N ILE A 151 1.10 32.79 11.92
CA ILE A 151 0.57 33.60 13.03
C ILE A 151 1.71 34.20 13.86
N LEU A 152 2.72 33.40 14.25
CA LEU A 152 3.87 33.88 15.02
C LEU A 152 4.67 34.92 14.21
N TYR A 153 4.87 34.72 12.90
CA TYR A 153 5.49 35.70 12.01
C TYR A 153 4.67 37.01 11.93
N GLY A 154 3.34 36.92 11.87
CA GLY A 154 2.44 38.08 11.91
C GLY A 154 2.59 38.89 13.20
N ILE A 155 2.61 38.22 14.36
CA ILE A 155 2.82 38.87 15.68
C ILE A 155 4.20 39.52 15.73
N HIS A 156 5.26 38.83 15.29
CA HIS A 156 6.63 39.36 15.26
C HIS A 156 6.77 40.60 14.35
N ARG A 157 6.03 40.63 13.23
CA ARG A 157 5.98 41.79 12.33
C ARG A 157 5.28 42.99 12.97
N ILE A 158 4.27 42.76 13.82
CA ILE A 158 3.54 43.82 14.56
C ILE A 158 4.38 44.33 15.74
N ASP A 159 5.11 43.45 16.42
CA ASP A 159 6.01 43.78 17.53
C ASP A 159 7.26 44.59 17.12
N GLY A 160 7.53 44.76 15.82
CA GLY A 160 8.66 45.58 15.34
C GLY A 160 10.04 44.90 15.39
N GLY A 161 10.10 43.58 15.61
CA GLY A 161 11.33 42.80 15.44
C GLY A 161 12.45 43.01 16.47
N SER A 162 12.16 43.54 17.65
CA SER A 162 13.12 43.60 18.76
C SER A 162 13.34 42.22 19.38
N VAL A 163 14.35 41.49 18.89
CA VAL A 163 14.89 40.33 19.61
C VAL A 163 15.42 40.82 20.96
N HIS A 164 14.81 40.36 22.05
CA HIS A 164 15.36 40.59 23.38
C HIS A 164 16.64 39.77 23.53
N HIS A 165 17.79 40.41 23.38
CA HIS A 165 19.03 39.86 23.89
C HIS A 165 18.88 39.70 25.40
N ALA A 166 19.07 38.48 25.90
CA ALA A 166 19.13 38.24 27.33
C ALA A 166 20.44 38.83 27.86
N ASP A 167 20.35 39.95 28.56
CA ASP A 167 21.49 40.53 29.26
C ASP A 167 22.01 39.52 30.28
N ALA A 168 23.27 39.11 30.11
CA ALA A 168 23.92 38.23 31.07
C ALA A 168 24.07 38.98 32.40
N GLU A 169 23.56 38.38 33.48
CA GLU A 169 23.66 38.90 34.84
C GLU A 169 25.14 39.09 35.23
N SER A 170 25.62 40.33 35.13
CA SER A 170 26.97 40.68 35.57
C SER A 170 26.99 40.73 37.09
N ALA A 171 27.28 39.58 37.69
CA ALA A 171 27.49 39.46 39.13
C ALA A 171 28.68 40.35 39.55
N VAL A 172 28.37 41.51 40.14
CA VAL A 172 29.36 42.44 40.71
C VAL A 172 29.97 41.79 41.96
N ALA A 173 31.04 41.03 41.75
CA ALA A 173 31.88 40.52 42.82
C ALA A 173 32.83 41.64 43.30
N THR A 174 32.44 42.32 44.37
CA THR A 174 33.32 43.24 45.11
C THR A 174 34.50 42.47 45.69
N ILE A 175 35.72 42.75 45.22
CA ILE A 175 36.96 42.31 45.87
C ILE A 175 37.84 43.53 46.12
N THR A 176 38.13 43.80 47.39
CA THR A 176 38.94 44.93 47.87
C THR A 176 40.41 44.56 48.06
N GLY A 177 41.30 45.16 47.26
CA GLY A 177 42.74 45.33 47.54
C GLY A 177 43.64 44.08 47.40
N ALA A 178 44.94 44.20 47.15
CA ALA A 178 45.76 45.38 46.82
C ALA A 178 47.13 44.96 46.23
N ALA A 179 47.92 45.95 45.78
CA ALA A 179 49.38 45.95 45.55
C ALA A 179 49.97 45.57 44.16
N THR A 180 50.34 46.65 43.44
CA THR A 180 51.65 46.90 42.75
C THR A 180 52.17 46.01 41.60
N GLY A 181 52.48 46.63 40.45
CA GLY A 181 53.55 46.12 39.57
C GLY A 181 53.59 46.53 38.08
N HIS A 182 53.92 47.81 37.76
CA HIS A 182 54.62 48.30 36.56
C HIS A 182 54.43 47.69 35.13
N GLY A 183 54.17 48.57 34.15
CA GLY A 183 55.08 48.71 32.98
C GLY A 183 54.51 48.61 31.55
N ALA A 184 54.60 49.74 30.81
CA ALA A 184 54.71 49.94 29.34
C ALA A 184 54.05 48.94 28.33
N SER A 185 53.16 49.30 27.40
CA SER A 185 53.20 50.32 26.30
C SER A 185 53.81 49.82 24.96
N ILE A 186 53.23 50.33 23.85
CA ILE A 186 53.69 50.35 22.44
C ILE A 186 53.22 49.24 21.45
N ALA A 187 52.26 49.64 20.61
CA ALA A 187 52.12 49.53 19.14
C ALA A 187 52.15 48.19 18.34
N SER A 188 51.32 48.18 17.27
CA SER A 188 51.40 47.31 16.09
C SER A 188 52.63 47.65 15.20
N PRO A 189 53.03 46.79 14.23
CA PRO A 189 52.47 46.95 12.87
C PRO A 189 52.37 45.69 11.97
N VAL A 190 51.51 45.81 10.95
CA VAL A 190 51.61 45.38 9.52
C VAL A 190 52.62 44.30 9.06
N ALA A 191 52.11 43.25 8.38
CA ALA A 191 52.56 42.70 7.06
C ALA A 191 51.85 41.34 6.78
N THR A 192 51.11 41.11 5.68
CA THR A 192 51.56 40.70 4.31
C THR A 192 52.12 39.26 4.30
N ALA A 193 51.73 38.29 3.46
CA ALA A 193 51.01 38.26 2.16
C ALA A 193 50.12 36.98 2.05
N SER A 194 49.05 36.94 1.23
CA SER A 194 48.99 36.36 -0.15
C SER A 194 49.31 34.86 -0.28
N SER A 195 48.61 34.04 -1.08
CA SER A 195 47.40 34.25 -1.93
C SER A 195 46.94 32.92 -2.56
N THR A 196 45.64 32.82 -2.91
CA THR A 196 45.01 32.13 -4.10
C THR A 196 45.62 30.84 -4.67
N GLY A 197 44.87 29.86 -5.18
CA GLY A 197 43.45 29.76 -5.58
C GLY A 197 43.32 28.47 -6.43
N GLU A 198 42.24 27.69 -6.31
CA GLU A 198 40.99 27.79 -7.10
C GLU A 198 41.05 27.24 -8.54
N GLY A 199 39.95 26.58 -8.94
CA GLY A 199 39.73 26.01 -10.29
C GLY A 199 40.22 24.56 -10.44
N ALA A 200 39.45 23.49 -10.67
CA ALA A 200 38.08 23.18 -11.14
C ALA A 200 38.16 22.21 -12.36
N ASP A 201 37.00 21.66 -12.72
CA ASP A 201 36.66 20.99 -13.99
C ASP A 201 37.14 19.54 -14.30
N ALA A 202 36.19 18.63 -14.02
CA ALA A 202 35.43 17.90 -15.03
C ALA A 202 36.12 17.02 -16.11
N ALA A 203 35.82 15.72 -15.98
CA ALA A 203 35.29 14.82 -17.03
C ALA A 203 36.23 14.07 -18.02
N ASN A 204 35.85 12.79 -18.16
CA ASN A 204 35.85 11.92 -19.35
C ASN A 204 36.96 10.88 -19.63
N ALA A 205 36.46 9.78 -20.20
CA ALA A 205 37.09 8.80 -21.08
C ALA A 205 37.97 7.66 -20.51
N ALA A 206 37.30 6.51 -20.32
CA ALA A 206 37.64 5.21 -20.91
C ALA A 206 39.06 4.61 -20.78
N THR A 207 39.13 3.37 -20.27
CA THR A 207 40.01 2.34 -20.84
C THR A 207 39.37 0.95 -20.71
N ARG A 208 39.59 0.15 -21.76
CA ARG A 208 39.13 -1.22 -22.01
C ARG A 208 40.16 -2.22 -21.50
N VAL A 209 39.75 -3.22 -20.74
CA VAL A 209 40.47 -4.52 -20.69
C VAL A 209 39.46 -5.64 -20.87
N GLN A 210 39.85 -6.62 -21.67
CA GLN A 210 39.05 -7.74 -22.12
C GLN A 210 39.83 -9.01 -21.75
N SER A 211 39.17 -10.05 -21.25
CA SER A 211 39.80 -11.35 -21.01
C SER A 211 38.85 -12.48 -21.41
N THR A 212 39.40 -13.63 -21.73
CA THR A 212 38.85 -14.59 -22.70
C THR A 212 39.08 -16.03 -22.29
N VAL A 213 38.10 -16.91 -22.57
CA VAL A 213 38.29 -18.37 -22.83
C VAL A 213 38.64 -19.15 -21.52
N GLU A 214 38.09 -20.33 -21.19
CA GLU A 214 37.87 -21.56 -21.98
C GLU A 214 36.52 -22.27 -21.76
N THR A 215 36.27 -23.22 -22.67
CA THR A 215 35.14 -24.16 -22.72
C THR A 215 35.59 -25.55 -22.27
N ALA A 216 34.74 -26.33 -21.60
CA ALA A 216 34.91 -27.79 -21.52
C ALA A 216 33.54 -28.50 -21.55
N ASP A 217 33.40 -29.40 -22.52
CA ASP A 217 32.23 -30.23 -22.81
C ASP A 217 32.46 -31.65 -22.28
N ASN A 218 31.45 -32.34 -21.74
CA ASN A 218 31.29 -33.76 -22.07
C ASN A 218 29.87 -34.31 -21.84
N GLN A 219 29.51 -35.24 -22.72
CA GLN A 219 28.35 -36.13 -22.68
C GLN A 219 28.68 -37.34 -21.76
N ARG A 220 27.92 -38.44 -21.56
CA ARG A 220 26.70 -39.10 -22.11
C ARG A 220 26.30 -40.15 -21.02
N ALA A 221 25.28 -41.01 -21.05
CA ALA A 221 24.19 -41.41 -21.95
C ALA A 221 23.06 -42.07 -21.12
N GLY A 222 21.90 -42.38 -21.69
CA GLY A 222 20.90 -43.25 -21.05
C GLY A 222 19.56 -43.33 -21.81
N ALA A 223 19.33 -44.39 -22.58
CA ALA A 223 18.12 -44.57 -23.40
C ALA A 223 17.08 -45.49 -22.74
N SER A 224 15.80 -45.30 -23.06
CA SER A 224 14.84 -46.38 -23.36
C SER A 224 13.46 -45.82 -23.75
N THR A 225 12.96 -46.21 -24.92
CA THR A 225 11.51 -46.30 -25.22
C THR A 225 11.04 -47.72 -24.93
N PRO A 226 9.72 -47.96 -24.79
CA PRO A 226 9.06 -48.55 -25.96
C PRO A 226 7.67 -47.96 -26.27
N VAL A 227 7.21 -48.31 -27.47
CA VAL A 227 5.89 -48.02 -28.06
C VAL A 227 4.81 -48.92 -27.46
N SER A 228 3.59 -48.38 -27.34
CA SER A 228 2.36 -49.13 -27.67
C SER A 228 1.35 -48.17 -28.31
N ALA A 229 0.89 -48.52 -29.50
CA ALA A 229 -0.28 -47.90 -30.13
C ALA A 229 -1.53 -48.72 -29.81
N ASP A 230 -2.70 -48.09 -29.84
CA ASP A 230 -3.95 -48.80 -30.11
C ASP A 230 -4.74 -48.05 -31.18
N THR A 231 -5.52 -48.79 -31.96
CA THR A 231 -6.04 -48.38 -33.27
C THR A 231 -7.49 -48.81 -33.43
N GLY A 232 -8.36 -47.89 -33.83
CA GLY A 232 -9.75 -48.19 -34.22
C GLY A 232 -10.79 -47.44 -33.37
N GLY A 233 -11.88 -46.94 -33.94
CA GLY A 233 -12.24 -46.91 -35.36
C GLY A 233 -13.31 -45.85 -35.61
N ALA A 234 -13.32 -45.28 -36.81
CA ALA A 234 -14.31 -44.28 -37.18
C ALA A 234 -15.67 -44.92 -37.49
N ASN A 235 -16.75 -44.18 -37.23
CA ASN A 235 -17.98 -44.27 -38.01
C ASN A 235 -18.67 -42.89 -38.04
N ALA A 236 -18.75 -42.32 -39.23
CA ALA A 236 -19.71 -41.27 -39.59
C ALA A 236 -20.83 -41.93 -40.43
N ALA A 237 -21.99 -41.36 -40.74
CA ALA A 237 -22.44 -39.97 -40.62
C ALA A 237 -24.00 -39.88 -40.66
N SER A 238 -24.51 -38.64 -40.58
CA SER A 238 -25.75 -38.15 -41.21
C SER A 238 -27.11 -38.40 -40.52
N GLY A 239 -27.89 -37.31 -40.35
CA GLY A 239 -29.26 -37.37 -39.82
C GLY A 239 -29.99 -36.04 -39.55
N VAL A 240 -29.73 -34.99 -40.35
CA VAL A 240 -30.53 -33.75 -40.59
C VAL A 240 -31.38 -33.14 -39.46
N GLU A 241 -31.07 -31.86 -39.21
CA GLU A 241 -31.90 -30.76 -38.67
C GLU A 241 -33.38 -31.00 -38.31
N THR A 242 -33.75 -30.58 -37.11
CA THR A 242 -35.04 -29.90 -36.88
C THR A 242 -34.79 -28.69 -36.00
N ALA A 243 -35.06 -27.49 -36.55
CA ALA A 243 -34.97 -26.25 -35.81
C ALA A 243 -36.04 -26.23 -34.70
N GLY A 244 -35.60 -26.23 -33.44
CA GLY A 244 -36.46 -26.41 -32.28
C GLY A 244 -35.97 -25.63 -31.07
N ASN A 245 -36.07 -24.31 -31.14
CA ASN A 245 -36.00 -23.39 -30.00
C ASN A 245 -34.81 -23.62 -29.05
N SER A 246 -33.61 -23.20 -29.46
CA SER A 246 -32.51 -22.98 -28.51
C SER A 246 -32.97 -21.94 -27.49
N LEU A 247 -33.39 -22.40 -26.30
CA LEU A 247 -33.65 -21.52 -25.18
C LEU A 247 -32.37 -20.73 -24.97
N SER A 248 -32.47 -19.41 -25.12
CA SER A 248 -31.47 -18.50 -24.58
C SER A 248 -31.56 -18.61 -23.06
N ALA A 249 -30.94 -19.65 -22.51
CA ALA A 249 -30.50 -19.66 -21.14
C ALA A 249 -29.66 -18.40 -21.01
N THR A 250 -30.12 -17.47 -20.19
CA THR A 250 -29.36 -16.25 -19.86
C THR A 250 -28.03 -16.72 -19.29
N ALA A 251 -27.00 -16.76 -20.13
CA ALA A 251 -25.73 -17.36 -19.80
C ALA A 251 -25.15 -16.52 -18.67
N VAL A 252 -25.16 -17.07 -17.45
CA VAL A 252 -24.79 -16.32 -16.26
C VAL A 252 -23.32 -15.93 -16.42
N ILE A 253 -23.08 -14.64 -16.64
CA ILE A 253 -21.74 -14.11 -16.79
C ILE A 253 -21.05 -14.24 -15.43
N GLN A 254 -19.98 -15.04 -15.40
CA GLN A 254 -19.25 -15.40 -14.19
C GLN A 254 -17.77 -15.27 -14.51
N ALA A 255 -17.13 -14.17 -14.08
CA ALA A 255 -15.68 -14.01 -14.19
C ALA A 255 -14.96 -14.85 -13.12
N SER A 256 -13.66 -14.64 -12.89
CA SER A 256 -13.00 -15.16 -11.68
C SER A 256 -13.38 -14.39 -10.40
N PHE A 257 -14.19 -13.34 -10.53
CA PHE A 257 -14.68 -12.45 -9.48
C PHE A 257 -16.18 -12.14 -9.66
N ASP A 258 -16.79 -11.51 -8.66
CA ASP A 258 -18.20 -11.10 -8.69
C ASP A 258 -18.41 -9.91 -9.65
N CYS A 259 -19.07 -10.18 -10.79
CA CYS A 259 -19.39 -9.14 -11.77
C CYS A 259 -20.33 -8.04 -11.25
N GLY A 260 -21.08 -8.28 -10.17
CA GLY A 260 -21.87 -7.25 -9.49
C GLY A 260 -21.02 -6.17 -8.81
N LYS A 261 -19.71 -6.43 -8.62
CA LYS A 261 -18.74 -5.48 -8.03
C LYS A 261 -17.79 -4.85 -9.05
N ALA A 262 -17.97 -5.06 -10.34
CA ALA A 262 -17.08 -4.52 -11.38
C ALA A 262 -17.09 -2.97 -11.39
N VAL A 263 -15.99 -2.34 -11.00
CA VAL A 263 -15.86 -0.86 -10.96
C VAL A 263 -15.06 -0.36 -12.15
N SER A 264 -13.91 -0.97 -12.43
CA SER A 264 -12.98 -0.48 -13.46
C SER A 264 -13.45 -0.79 -14.89
N LYS A 265 -12.93 -0.06 -15.88
CA LYS A 265 -13.23 -0.30 -17.31
C LYS A 265 -12.93 -1.75 -17.69
N ILE A 266 -11.81 -2.30 -17.22
CA ILE A 266 -11.37 -3.65 -17.59
C ILE A 266 -12.20 -4.73 -16.89
N GLU A 267 -12.63 -4.53 -15.64
CA GLU A 267 -13.58 -5.45 -14.97
C GLU A 267 -14.94 -5.48 -15.68
N LYS A 268 -15.48 -4.31 -16.03
CA LYS A 268 -16.74 -4.20 -16.77
C LYS A 268 -16.67 -4.88 -18.13
N LEU A 269 -15.53 -4.81 -18.81
CA LEU A 269 -15.26 -5.49 -20.08
C LEU A 269 -15.04 -7.00 -19.94
N ILE A 270 -14.46 -7.46 -18.82
CA ILE A 270 -14.43 -8.89 -18.47
C ILE A 270 -15.85 -9.40 -18.20
N CYS A 271 -16.71 -8.59 -17.59
CA CYS A 271 -18.07 -8.95 -17.24
C CYS A 271 -19.13 -8.60 -18.31
N SER A 272 -18.72 -8.12 -19.50
CA SER A 272 -19.67 -7.71 -20.54
C SER A 272 -20.18 -8.86 -21.41
N THR A 273 -19.41 -9.95 -21.56
CA THR A 273 -19.83 -11.11 -22.35
C THR A 273 -19.44 -12.43 -21.66
N PRO A 274 -20.14 -13.55 -21.95
CA PRO A 274 -19.76 -14.87 -21.44
C PRO A 274 -18.33 -15.27 -21.83
N GLU A 275 -17.86 -14.86 -23.01
CA GLU A 275 -16.55 -15.21 -23.57
C GLU A 275 -15.41 -14.47 -22.85
N THR A 276 -15.56 -13.17 -22.56
CA THR A 276 -14.54 -12.41 -21.82
C THR A 276 -14.46 -12.86 -20.36
N ALA A 277 -15.59 -13.21 -19.75
CA ALA A 277 -15.65 -13.78 -18.40
C ALA A 277 -15.02 -15.18 -18.33
N ASP A 278 -15.29 -16.04 -19.33
CA ASP A 278 -14.65 -17.36 -19.42
C ASP A 278 -13.12 -17.28 -19.61
N ALA A 279 -12.65 -16.35 -20.45
CA ALA A 279 -11.22 -16.14 -20.64
C ALA A 279 -10.53 -15.71 -19.33
N ASP A 280 -11.17 -14.88 -18.51
CA ASP A 280 -10.66 -14.49 -17.19
C ASP A 280 -10.62 -15.67 -16.19
N ARG A 281 -11.66 -16.54 -16.18
CA ARG A 281 -11.62 -17.79 -15.39
C ARG A 281 -10.47 -18.72 -15.84
N ARG A 282 -10.31 -18.94 -17.15
CA ARG A 282 -9.24 -19.78 -17.70
C ARG A 282 -7.85 -19.22 -17.40
N LEU A 283 -7.68 -17.91 -17.46
CA LEU A 283 -6.46 -17.22 -17.04
C LEU A 283 -6.17 -17.46 -15.55
N ASN A 284 -7.15 -17.30 -14.66
CA ASN A 284 -6.97 -17.52 -13.24
C ASN A 284 -6.55 -18.96 -12.93
N ALA A 285 -7.19 -19.94 -13.58
CA ALA A 285 -6.82 -21.36 -13.48
C ALA A 285 -5.39 -21.63 -13.97
N ALA A 286 -5.01 -21.11 -15.16
CA ALA A 286 -3.66 -21.27 -15.71
C ALA A 286 -2.59 -20.62 -14.81
N TYR A 287 -2.86 -19.44 -14.26
CA TYR A 287 -1.95 -18.76 -13.34
C TYR A 287 -1.80 -19.51 -12.00
N SER A 288 -2.90 -20.06 -11.47
CA SER A 288 -2.86 -20.92 -10.27
C SER A 288 -2.01 -22.17 -10.51
N ALA A 289 -2.16 -22.83 -11.67
CA ALA A 289 -1.35 -23.99 -12.05
C ALA A 289 0.14 -23.64 -12.21
N ALA A 290 0.47 -22.55 -12.91
CA ALA A 290 1.86 -22.08 -13.05
C ALA A 290 2.52 -21.76 -11.70
N ARG A 291 1.77 -21.13 -10.77
CA ARG A 291 2.23 -20.84 -9.41
C ARG A 291 2.51 -22.10 -8.58
N ALA A 292 1.84 -23.21 -8.85
CA ALA A 292 2.07 -24.47 -8.15
C ALA A 292 3.31 -25.24 -8.65
N LYS A 293 3.82 -24.91 -9.84
CA LYS A 293 4.96 -25.58 -10.49
C LYS A 293 6.26 -24.79 -10.49
N THR A 294 6.19 -23.45 -10.51
CA THR A 294 7.37 -22.60 -10.74
C THR A 294 8.39 -22.69 -9.61
N ASN A 295 9.67 -22.78 -9.99
CA ASN A 295 10.79 -22.63 -9.06
C ASN A 295 11.10 -21.14 -8.75
N ASP A 296 10.54 -20.21 -9.54
CA ASP A 296 10.58 -18.77 -9.29
C ASP A 296 9.15 -18.20 -9.14
N PRO A 297 8.59 -18.22 -7.92
CA PRO A 297 7.27 -17.64 -7.65
C PRO A 297 7.27 -16.10 -7.62
N VAL A 298 8.43 -15.45 -7.49
CA VAL A 298 8.54 -13.99 -7.42
C VAL A 298 8.54 -13.40 -8.83
N GLY A 299 9.40 -13.90 -9.73
CA GLY A 299 9.43 -13.48 -11.12
C GLY A 299 8.13 -13.77 -11.86
N LEU A 300 7.49 -14.93 -11.62
CA LEU A 300 6.16 -15.24 -12.18
C LEU A 300 5.09 -14.20 -11.76
N LYS A 301 5.14 -13.75 -10.51
CA LYS A 301 4.20 -12.76 -9.94
C LYS A 301 4.44 -11.37 -10.53
N ASP A 302 5.69 -10.95 -10.70
CA ASP A 302 6.02 -9.66 -11.28
C ASP A 302 5.74 -9.62 -12.80
N ASP A 303 6.00 -10.70 -13.52
CA ASP A 303 5.61 -10.90 -14.92
C ASP A 303 4.06 -10.86 -15.07
N GLN A 304 3.31 -11.44 -14.13
CA GLN A 304 1.85 -11.31 -14.09
C GLN A 304 1.38 -9.88 -13.81
N ARG A 305 2.02 -9.16 -12.87
CA ARG A 305 1.73 -7.74 -12.58
C ARG A 305 2.00 -6.83 -13.78
N GLN A 306 3.08 -7.07 -14.52
CA GLN A 306 3.39 -6.37 -15.76
C GLN A 306 2.37 -6.68 -16.85
N TRP A 307 2.00 -7.96 -17.01
CA TRP A 307 0.97 -8.36 -17.97
C TRP A 307 -0.40 -7.75 -17.65
N LEU A 308 -0.79 -7.63 -16.37
CA LEU A 308 -2.05 -6.97 -15.98
C LEU A 308 -2.13 -5.51 -16.45
N LYS A 309 -1.00 -4.78 -16.47
CA LYS A 309 -0.94 -3.42 -17.05
C LYS A 309 -1.22 -3.42 -18.56
N LYS A 310 -0.66 -4.40 -19.28
CA LYS A 310 -0.96 -4.61 -20.72
C LYS A 310 -2.44 -4.95 -20.94
N ARG A 311 -3.03 -5.79 -20.10
CA ARG A 311 -4.48 -6.11 -20.13
C ARG A 311 -5.34 -4.86 -19.92
N SER A 312 -5.01 -4.03 -18.93
CA SER A 312 -5.79 -2.82 -18.62
C SER A 312 -5.75 -1.73 -19.70
N ALA A 313 -4.85 -1.83 -20.68
CA ALA A 313 -4.80 -0.94 -21.84
C ALA A 313 -5.76 -1.37 -22.97
N CYS A 314 -6.48 -2.49 -22.84
CA CYS A 314 -7.47 -2.91 -23.84
C CYS A 314 -8.76 -2.09 -23.74
N ASP A 315 -9.22 -1.58 -24.89
CA ASP A 315 -10.44 -0.81 -24.99
C ASP A 315 -11.69 -1.65 -25.33
N ASP A 316 -11.49 -2.83 -25.92
CA ASP A 316 -12.55 -3.73 -26.41
C ASP A 316 -12.31 -5.22 -26.09
N ALA A 317 -13.35 -6.03 -26.32
CA ALA A 317 -13.34 -7.47 -26.03
C ALA A 317 -12.34 -8.24 -26.91
N ALA A 318 -12.09 -7.81 -28.15
CA ALA A 318 -11.17 -8.50 -29.06
C ALA A 318 -9.71 -8.36 -28.57
N CYS A 319 -9.30 -7.16 -28.16
CA CYS A 319 -8.03 -6.91 -27.49
C CYS A 319 -7.91 -7.76 -26.21
N LEU A 320 -8.92 -7.70 -25.33
CA LEU A 320 -8.91 -8.40 -24.05
C LEU A 320 -8.76 -9.92 -24.24
N LEU A 321 -9.53 -10.53 -25.15
CA LEU A 321 -9.47 -11.95 -25.47
C LEU A 321 -8.09 -12.33 -26.02
N ASN A 322 -7.54 -11.55 -26.95
CA ASN A 322 -6.22 -11.80 -27.54
C ASN A 322 -5.11 -11.79 -26.47
N VAL A 323 -4.97 -10.71 -25.70
CA VAL A 323 -3.88 -10.58 -24.71
C VAL A 323 -4.01 -11.60 -23.57
N THR A 324 -5.23 -12.04 -23.27
CA THR A 324 -5.53 -13.08 -22.27
C THR A 324 -5.22 -14.47 -22.80
N GLN A 325 -5.58 -14.79 -24.04
CA GLN A 325 -5.30 -16.09 -24.65
C GLN A 325 -3.79 -16.33 -24.81
N VAL A 326 -3.03 -15.31 -25.24
CA VAL A 326 -1.55 -15.37 -25.29
C VAL A 326 -0.96 -15.61 -23.90
N ARG A 327 -1.55 -15.01 -22.85
CA ARG A 327 -1.07 -15.22 -21.47
C ARG A 327 -1.38 -16.61 -20.95
N ILE A 328 -2.57 -17.13 -21.21
CA ILE A 328 -2.96 -18.51 -20.89
C ILE A 328 -1.96 -19.48 -21.50
N GLN A 329 -1.66 -19.35 -22.80
CA GLN A 329 -0.68 -20.22 -23.48
C GLN A 329 0.71 -20.18 -22.81
N ARG A 330 1.23 -18.98 -22.50
CA ARG A 330 2.53 -18.84 -21.83
C ARG A 330 2.55 -19.44 -20.42
N LEU A 331 1.45 -19.32 -19.67
CA LEU A 331 1.32 -19.91 -18.33
C LEU A 331 1.13 -21.43 -18.37
N SER A 332 0.44 -21.96 -19.38
CA SER A 332 0.24 -23.40 -19.58
C SER A 332 1.50 -24.13 -20.06
N ALA A 333 2.47 -23.41 -20.61
CA ALA A 333 3.79 -23.93 -21.00
C ALA A 333 4.81 -23.99 -19.85
N MET A 334 4.41 -23.62 -18.63
CA MET A 334 5.17 -23.75 -17.37
C MET A 334 4.77 -25.02 -16.61
#